data_AF-A0A9R0WH25-F1
#
_entry.id   AF-A0A9R0WH25-F1
#
_cell.length_a   1.000
_cell.length_b   1.000
_cell.length_c   1.000
_cell.angle_alpha   90.00
_cell.angle_beta   90.00
_cell.angle_gamma   90.00
#
_symmetry.space_group_name_H-M   'P 1'
#
loop_
_entity.id
_entity.type
_entity.pdbx_description
1 polymer ?
#
loop_
_entity_poly.entity_id
_entity_poly.type
_entity_poly.pdbx_seq_one_letter_code
_entity_poly.pdbx_strand_id
1 'polypeptide(L)'
;MDSKEEHPPAAEANGLSDLNKETVDLEHIPVEEVFEHLRCTKEGLTTEGAQQRVEIFGYNKLEEKNESKILKFLGFMWNPLSWVMEAAAIMAIALAHNGTDLRGRPMSIDYHDFVGIVILLVVNSTISFVEENNAGNAAAALMARLAPKAKALRDGTWNELDASLLVPGDIISIKLGDIIPADARLLQGDPLKIDQSALTGESLPVTKHPGGGVYSGSTCKQGEIEAVVIATGIHTFFGKAAHLVESTTHVGHFQKVLTSIGNFCICSIAIGMTIELIVMAAVQHRPYRQTVDNLLVLLIGGIPIAMPTVLSVTMAIGSHKLAQQVLLPRE
;
A
#
# COMPACT_ATOMS: atom_id res chain seq x y z
N MET A 1 47.02 8.15 22.45
CA MET A 1 47.16 6.93 21.65
C MET A 1 47.28 5.81 22.69
N ASP A 2 46.24 5.07 23.06
CA ASP A 2 44.97 4.77 22.41
C ASP A 2 43.84 4.76 23.44
N SER A 3 42.72 5.37 23.07
CA SER A 3 41.44 5.19 23.74
C SER A 3 40.85 3.87 23.25
N LYS A 4 40.74 2.88 24.12
CA LYS A 4 40.00 1.65 23.82
C LYS A 4 38.51 1.98 23.73
N GLU A 5 37.96 1.90 22.52
CA GLU A 5 36.53 1.74 22.29
C GLU A 5 36.07 0.44 22.94
N GLU A 6 35.24 0.56 23.96
CA GLU A 6 34.58 -0.56 24.63
C GLU A 6 33.27 -0.82 23.88
N HIS A 7 33.27 -1.84 23.01
CA HIS A 7 32.06 -2.37 22.39
C HIS A 7 31.12 -2.95 23.47
N PRO A 8 29.81 -2.64 23.47
CA PRO A 8 28.87 -3.31 24.36
C PRO A 8 28.71 -4.79 23.97
N PRO A 9 28.43 -5.69 24.93
CA PRO A 9 28.53 -7.13 24.74
C PRO A 9 27.34 -7.69 23.94
N ALA A 10 27.65 -8.59 22.98
CA ALA A 10 26.70 -9.34 22.14
C ALA A 10 25.64 -10.19 22.89
N ALA A 11 25.66 -10.21 24.22
CA ALA A 11 24.63 -10.83 25.06
C ALA A 11 23.37 -9.95 25.23
N GLU A 12 23.47 -8.63 25.03
CA GLU A 12 22.33 -7.71 25.17
C GLU A 12 21.30 -7.87 24.05
N ALA A 13 21.76 -8.16 22.81
CA ALA A 13 20.91 -8.35 21.65
C ALA A 13 20.04 -9.63 21.73
N ASN A 14 20.56 -10.71 22.31
CA ASN A 14 19.84 -11.99 22.39
C ASN A 14 18.64 -11.95 23.36
N GLY A 15 18.69 -11.15 24.43
CA GLY A 15 17.60 -11.06 25.39
C GLY A 15 16.38 -10.26 24.89
N LEU A 16 16.59 -9.28 24.00
CA LEU A 16 15.50 -8.52 23.39
C LEU A 16 14.84 -9.25 22.22
N SER A 17 15.57 -10.11 21.50
CA SER A 17 14.98 -10.92 20.42
C SER A 17 14.01 -12.00 20.93
N ASP A 18 14.17 -12.45 22.19
CA ASP A 18 13.28 -13.45 22.81
C ASP A 18 11.93 -12.84 23.25
N LEU A 19 11.84 -11.52 23.46
CA LEU A 19 10.56 -10.80 23.64
C LEU A 19 9.67 -10.88 22.39
N ASN A 20 10.24 -11.21 21.23
CA ASN A 20 9.51 -11.39 19.98
C ASN A 20 8.89 -12.81 19.88
N LYS A 21 9.32 -13.77 20.72
CA LYS A 21 8.91 -15.19 20.64
C LYS A 21 8.02 -15.66 21.77
N GLU A 22 8.04 -15.02 22.93
CA GLU A 22 7.14 -15.35 24.04
C GLU A 22 6.08 -14.27 24.20
N THR A 23 4.82 -14.63 23.94
CA THR A 23 3.62 -13.86 24.25
C THR A 23 3.45 -13.71 25.76
N VAL A 24 4.32 -12.93 26.40
CA VAL A 24 4.06 -12.43 27.75
C VAL A 24 2.93 -11.41 27.58
N ASP A 25 1.81 -11.67 28.26
CA ASP A 25 0.66 -10.78 28.26
C ASP A 25 0.97 -9.54 29.12
N LEU A 26 1.76 -8.63 28.52
CA LEU A 26 2.20 -7.36 29.12
C LEU A 26 1.01 -6.44 29.48
N GLU A 27 -0.20 -6.77 29.04
CA GLU A 27 -1.43 -6.04 29.34
C GLU A 27 -1.92 -6.29 30.78
N HIS A 28 -1.62 -7.47 31.36
CA HIS A 28 -2.21 -7.92 32.63
C HIS A 28 -1.24 -8.07 33.81
N ILE A 29 0.09 -8.04 33.57
CA ILE A 29 1.12 -8.10 34.65
C ILE A 29 1.15 -6.79 35.47
N PRO A 30 1.84 -6.60 36.61
CA PRO A 30 2.02 -5.27 37.22
C PRO A 30 2.96 -4.36 36.42
N VAL A 31 2.86 -3.03 36.58
CA VAL A 31 3.65 -2.05 35.80
C VAL A 31 5.15 -2.19 36.07
N GLU A 32 5.53 -2.58 37.29
CA GLU A 32 6.91 -2.84 37.68
C GLU A 32 7.53 -4.00 36.89
N GLU A 33 6.77 -5.08 36.64
CA GLU A 33 7.22 -6.20 35.82
C GLU A 33 7.31 -5.82 34.33
N VAL A 34 6.48 -4.88 33.85
CA VAL A 34 6.60 -4.33 32.49
C VAL A 34 7.95 -3.63 32.30
N PHE A 35 8.40 -2.85 33.29
CA PHE A 35 9.72 -2.19 33.23
C PHE A 35 10.88 -3.20 33.22
N GLU A 36 10.77 -4.29 33.99
CA GLU A 36 11.78 -5.36 34.00
C GLU A 36 11.83 -6.12 32.67
N HIS A 37 10.67 -6.53 32.14
CA HIS A 37 10.57 -7.26 30.88
C HIS A 37 11.01 -6.42 29.68
N LEU A 38 10.58 -5.16 29.60
CA LEU A 38 10.95 -4.26 28.50
C LEU A 38 12.32 -3.59 28.71
N ARG A 39 13.00 -3.88 29.83
CA ARG A 39 14.28 -3.29 30.24
C ARG A 39 14.29 -1.78 30.02
N CYS A 40 13.27 -1.10 30.51
CA CYS A 40 13.15 0.36 30.43
C CYS A 40 13.15 0.98 31.82
N THR A 41 13.62 2.23 31.87
CA THR A 41 13.67 3.03 33.09
C THR A 41 12.59 4.10 33.08
N LYS A 42 12.17 4.58 34.26
CA LYS A 42 11.20 5.68 34.38
C LYS A 42 11.68 6.99 33.74
N GLU A 43 12.97 7.13 33.47
CA GLU A 43 13.59 8.28 32.80
C GLU A 43 13.52 8.19 31.25
N GLY A 44 12.86 7.15 30.72
CA GLY A 44 12.75 6.90 29.29
C GLY A 44 13.89 6.04 28.74
N LEU A 45 13.94 5.91 27.42
CA LEU A 45 14.99 5.20 26.68
C LEU A 45 16.08 6.17 26.22
N THR A 46 17.30 5.67 26.01
CA THR A 46 18.34 6.46 25.32
C THR A 46 18.09 6.48 23.82
N THR A 47 18.57 7.50 23.12
CA THR A 47 18.44 7.56 21.65
C THR A 47 19.10 6.37 20.96
N GLU A 48 20.28 5.91 21.41
CA GLU A 48 20.91 4.71 20.83
C GLU A 48 20.10 3.44 21.12
N GLY A 49 19.56 3.31 22.35
CA GLY A 49 18.75 2.15 22.74
C GLY A 49 17.45 2.06 21.94
N ALA A 50 16.82 3.20 21.65
CA ALA A 50 15.65 3.24 20.77
C ALA A 50 16.02 2.82 19.34
N GLN A 51 17.15 3.29 18.81
CA GLN A 51 17.57 2.96 17.44
C GLN A 51 17.90 1.47 17.26
N GLN A 52 18.56 0.84 18.23
CA GLN A 52 18.78 -0.60 18.24
C GLN A 52 17.46 -1.38 18.26
N ARG A 53 16.46 -0.91 19.01
CA ARG A 53 15.13 -1.53 19.04
C ARG A 53 14.37 -1.38 17.72
N VAL A 54 14.56 -0.28 16.99
CA VAL A 54 14.00 -0.13 15.64
C VAL A 54 14.57 -1.18 14.69
N GLU A 55 15.86 -1.53 14.81
CA GLU A 55 16.47 -2.59 13.98
C GLU A 55 15.94 -3.99 14.32
N ILE A 56 15.58 -4.25 15.58
CA ILE A 56 15.09 -5.55 16.06
C ILE A 56 13.58 -5.73 15.84
N PHE A 57 12.77 -4.73 16.23
CA PHE A 57 11.31 -4.79 16.20
C PHE A 57 10.70 -4.17 14.93
N GLY A 58 11.48 -3.40 14.17
CA GLY A 58 10.98 -2.64 13.03
C GLY A 58 10.29 -1.34 13.45
N TYR A 59 9.84 -0.59 12.44
CA TYR A 59 9.11 0.66 12.65
C TYR A 59 7.68 0.39 13.12
N ASN A 60 7.10 1.33 13.89
CA ASN A 60 5.68 1.34 14.24
C ASN A 60 4.80 1.75 13.05
N LYS A 61 4.86 0.96 11.98
CA LYS A 61 4.00 1.05 10.80
C LYS A 61 3.52 -0.35 10.46
N LEU A 62 2.33 -0.44 9.86
CA LEU A 62 1.91 -1.67 9.22
C LEU A 62 2.86 -1.94 8.04
N GLU A 63 3.28 -3.19 7.86
CA GLU A 63 4.20 -3.55 6.80
C GLU A 63 3.64 -3.14 5.44
N GLU A 64 4.27 -2.16 4.80
CA GLU A 64 4.02 -1.87 3.40
C GLU A 64 4.67 -3.00 2.59
N LYS A 65 3.86 -3.75 1.84
CA LYS A 65 4.37 -4.71 0.87
C LYS A 65 5.27 -3.96 -0.12
N ASN A 66 6.57 -4.16 0.02
CA ASN A 66 7.57 -3.64 -0.90
C ASN A 66 7.46 -4.37 -2.23
N GLU A 67 6.53 -3.92 -3.08
CA GLU A 67 6.51 -4.34 -4.48
C GLU A 67 7.69 -3.67 -5.20
N SER A 68 8.53 -4.47 -5.85
CA SER A 68 9.60 -3.90 -6.66
C SER A 68 9.00 -3.08 -7.81
N LYS A 69 9.56 -1.89 -8.04
CA LYS A 69 9.09 -0.97 -9.10
C LYS A 69 9.09 -1.62 -10.49
N ILE A 70 10.01 -2.56 -10.73
CA ILE A 70 10.13 -3.30 -11.99
C ILE A 70 9.01 -4.34 -12.11
N LEU A 71 8.71 -5.10 -11.04
CA LEU A 71 7.55 -6.02 -11.07
C LEU A 71 6.24 -5.25 -11.24
N LYS A 72 6.11 -4.07 -10.61
CA LYS A 72 4.93 -3.22 -10.81
C LYS A 72 4.82 -2.73 -12.25
N PHE A 73 5.93 -2.34 -12.88
CA PHE A 73 5.99 -1.99 -14.31
C PHE A 73 5.59 -3.17 -15.21
N LEU A 74 6.13 -4.37 -14.97
CA LEU A 74 5.75 -5.58 -15.70
C LEU A 74 4.28 -5.97 -15.45
N GLY A 75 3.76 -5.72 -14.25
CA GLY A 75 2.36 -5.92 -13.91
C GLY A 75 1.42 -5.06 -14.75
N PHE A 76 1.84 -3.84 -15.14
CA PHE A 76 1.05 -3.02 -16.08
C PHE A 76 0.97 -3.61 -17.48
N MET A 77 1.98 -4.35 -17.92
CA MET A 77 1.95 -5.08 -19.19
C MET A 77 1.08 -6.34 -19.11
N TRP A 78 0.81 -6.86 -17.91
CA TRP A 78 0.11 -8.12 -17.70
C TRP A 78 -1.34 -7.93 -17.20
N ASN A 79 -2.07 -7.01 -17.83
CA ASN A 79 -3.49 -6.82 -17.57
C ASN A 79 -4.34 -7.49 -18.68
N PRO A 80 -5.63 -7.82 -18.42
CA PRO A 80 -6.47 -8.51 -19.40
C PRO A 80 -6.61 -7.79 -20.75
N LEU A 81 -6.52 -6.45 -20.77
CA LEU A 81 -6.56 -5.66 -22.00
C LEU A 81 -5.26 -5.78 -22.80
N SER A 82 -4.12 -5.88 -22.12
CA SER A 82 -2.80 -6.05 -22.71
C SER A 82 -2.64 -7.45 -23.31
N TRP A 83 -3.27 -8.48 -22.74
CA TRP A 83 -3.29 -9.82 -23.36
C TRP A 83 -3.98 -9.82 -24.72
N VAL A 84 -5.04 -9.04 -24.90
CA VAL A 84 -5.72 -8.93 -26.20
C VAL A 84 -4.82 -8.21 -27.20
N MET A 85 -4.07 -7.19 -26.77
CA MET A 85 -3.07 -6.51 -27.60
C MET A 85 -1.88 -7.40 -27.95
N GLU A 86 -1.41 -8.22 -27.01
CA GLU A 86 -0.36 -9.19 -27.24
C GLU A 86 -0.84 -10.28 -28.22
N ALA A 87 -2.09 -10.72 -28.11
CA ALA A 87 -2.71 -11.60 -29.09
C ALA A 87 -2.80 -10.94 -30.47
N ALA A 88 -3.08 -9.64 -30.57
CA ALA A 88 -3.04 -8.88 -31.82
C ALA A 88 -1.63 -8.85 -32.43
N ALA A 89 -0.61 -8.61 -31.60
CA ALA A 89 0.79 -8.59 -32.02
C ALA A 89 1.25 -9.98 -32.51
N ILE A 90 0.87 -11.05 -31.81
CA ILE A 90 1.14 -12.43 -32.21
C ILE A 90 0.39 -12.75 -33.51
N MET A 91 -0.87 -12.32 -33.65
CA MET A 91 -1.67 -12.50 -34.85
C MET A 91 -1.01 -11.81 -36.06
N ALA A 92 -0.47 -10.60 -35.89
CA ALA A 92 0.28 -9.89 -36.93
C ALA A 92 1.50 -10.71 -37.43
N ILE A 93 2.33 -11.24 -36.51
CA ILE A 93 3.51 -12.04 -36.89
C ILE A 93 3.13 -13.40 -37.48
N ALA A 94 2.18 -14.11 -36.84
CA ALA A 94 1.80 -15.46 -37.22
C ALA A 94 1.16 -15.50 -38.62
N LEU A 95 0.41 -14.46 -38.98
CA LEU A 95 -0.24 -14.35 -40.28
C LEU A 95 0.69 -13.76 -41.35
N ALA A 96 1.69 -12.95 -40.94
CA ALA A 96 2.75 -12.49 -41.85
C ALA A 96 3.65 -13.64 -42.36
N HIS A 97 3.86 -14.70 -41.58
CA HIS A 97 4.71 -15.85 -41.98
C HIS A 97 4.15 -16.68 -43.15
N ASN A 98 2.84 -16.64 -43.41
CA ASN A 98 2.17 -17.45 -44.45
C ASN A 98 1.85 -16.66 -45.74
N GLY A 99 2.42 -15.47 -45.92
CA GLY A 99 2.00 -14.54 -46.96
C GLY A 99 2.83 -14.51 -48.26
N THR A 100 2.62 -15.44 -49.21
CA THR A 100 2.93 -15.21 -50.64
C THR A 100 1.74 -14.57 -51.38
N ASP A 101 1.97 -13.49 -52.14
CA ASP A 101 0.96 -12.90 -53.03
C ASP A 101 0.50 -13.93 -54.09
N LEU A 102 -0.67 -13.75 -54.73
CA LEU A 102 -1.16 -14.58 -55.86
C LEU A 102 -0.18 -14.64 -57.05
N ARG A 103 0.89 -13.83 -57.04
CA ARG A 103 1.98 -13.77 -58.03
C ARG A 103 3.33 -14.33 -57.54
N GLY A 104 3.37 -15.01 -56.39
CA GLY A 104 4.58 -15.69 -55.90
C GLY A 104 5.70 -14.75 -55.44
N ARG A 105 5.40 -13.47 -55.16
CA ARG A 105 6.38 -12.55 -54.58
C ARG A 105 6.34 -12.60 -53.04
N PRO A 106 7.50 -12.63 -52.35
CA PRO A 106 7.54 -12.45 -50.90
C PRO A 106 7.05 -11.04 -50.60
N MET A 107 5.91 -10.95 -49.90
CA MET A 107 5.36 -9.67 -49.50
C MET A 107 6.11 -9.17 -48.26
N SER A 108 6.37 -7.86 -48.22
CA SER A 108 7.02 -7.18 -47.11
C SER A 108 6.32 -7.54 -45.81
N ILE A 109 7.11 -7.98 -44.85
CA ILE A 109 6.65 -8.46 -43.55
C ILE A 109 5.98 -7.29 -42.81
N ASP A 110 4.80 -7.49 -42.23
CA ASP A 110 4.09 -6.53 -41.37
C ASP A 110 4.81 -6.30 -40.02
N TYR A 111 6.15 -6.32 -40.03
CA TYR A 111 6.99 -5.95 -38.90
C TYR A 111 6.69 -4.53 -38.44
N HIS A 112 6.25 -3.65 -39.33
CA HIS A 112 5.87 -2.29 -38.96
C HIS A 112 4.65 -2.27 -38.03
N ASP A 113 3.65 -3.13 -38.25
CA ASP A 113 2.47 -3.20 -37.38
C ASP A 113 2.80 -3.88 -36.06
N PHE A 114 3.57 -4.97 -36.09
CA PHE A 114 4.06 -5.62 -34.86
C PHE A 114 4.90 -4.66 -34.01
N VAL A 115 5.92 -4.03 -34.61
CA VAL A 115 6.79 -3.06 -33.93
C VAL A 115 5.97 -1.86 -33.48
N GLY A 116 4.98 -1.42 -34.28
CA GLY A 116 4.04 -0.36 -33.91
C GLY A 116 3.22 -0.71 -32.66
N ILE A 117 2.64 -1.91 -32.60
CA ILE A 117 1.88 -2.41 -31.44
C ILE A 117 2.79 -2.54 -30.21
N VAL A 118 3.99 -3.08 -30.36
CA VAL A 118 4.96 -3.21 -29.25
C VAL A 118 5.38 -1.83 -28.74
N ILE A 119 5.70 -0.87 -29.63
CA ILE A 119 6.03 0.50 -29.24
C ILE A 119 4.83 1.15 -28.53
N LEU A 120 3.61 0.98 -29.05
CA LEU A 120 2.39 1.49 -28.42
C LEU A 120 2.22 0.94 -27.00
N LEU A 121 2.42 -0.37 -26.81
CA LEU A 121 2.37 -1.01 -25.49
C LEU A 121 3.44 -0.44 -24.55
N VAL A 122 4.69 -0.32 -25.00
CA VAL A 122 5.79 0.23 -24.19
C VAL A 122 5.53 1.68 -23.80
N VAL A 123 5.08 2.52 -24.74
CA VAL A 123 4.74 3.92 -24.48
C VAL A 123 3.59 4.00 -23.49
N ASN A 124 2.53 3.23 -23.69
CA ASN A 124 1.39 3.22 -22.78
C ASN A 124 1.79 2.75 -21.37
N SER A 125 2.52 1.64 -21.24
CA SER A 125 3.02 1.16 -19.94
C SER A 125 3.94 2.17 -19.26
N THR A 126 4.76 2.90 -20.02
CA THR A 126 5.63 3.96 -19.49
C THR A 126 4.81 5.11 -18.95
N ILE A 127 3.81 5.59 -19.69
CA ILE A 127 2.89 6.65 -19.24
C ILE A 127 2.15 6.17 -17.99
N SER A 128 1.56 4.98 -18.02
CA SER A 128 0.86 4.38 -16.88
C SER A 128 1.74 4.30 -15.63
N PHE A 129 2.99 3.87 -15.78
CA PHE A 129 3.92 3.76 -14.66
C PHE A 129 4.33 5.12 -14.10
N VAL A 130 4.68 6.07 -14.96
CA VAL A 130 5.08 7.43 -14.52
C VAL A 130 3.92 8.12 -13.82
N GLU A 131 2.71 8.04 -14.39
CA GLU A 131 1.52 8.67 -13.84
C GLU A 131 1.10 8.02 -12.51
N GLU A 132 1.09 6.69 -12.42
CA GLU A 132 0.77 5.98 -11.17
C GLU A 132 1.82 6.27 -10.09
N ASN A 133 3.12 6.28 -10.45
CA ASN A 133 4.18 6.57 -9.48
C ASN A 133 4.11 8.03 -8.99
N ASN A 134 3.79 8.98 -9.88
CA ASN A 134 3.61 10.37 -9.51
C ASN A 134 2.38 10.58 -8.61
N ALA A 135 1.25 9.94 -8.95
CA ALA A 135 0.04 9.92 -8.14
C ALA A 135 0.30 9.31 -6.75
N GLY A 136 0.99 8.17 -6.70
CA GLY A 136 1.36 7.48 -5.46
C GLY A 136 2.29 8.32 -4.58
N ASN A 137 3.29 8.98 -5.17
CA ASN A 137 4.21 9.84 -4.42
C ASN A 137 3.50 11.07 -3.84
N ALA A 138 2.57 11.69 -4.59
CA ALA A 138 1.76 12.79 -4.10
C ALA A 138 0.83 12.35 -2.94
N ALA A 139 0.24 11.16 -3.04
CA ALA A 139 -0.57 10.57 -1.97
C ALA A 139 0.28 10.24 -0.73
N ALA A 140 1.47 9.66 -0.91
CA ALA A 140 2.39 9.36 0.18
C ALA A 140 2.85 10.62 0.93
N ALA A 141 3.17 11.70 0.19
CA ALA A 141 3.52 12.98 0.79
C ALA A 141 2.37 13.59 1.61
N LEU A 142 1.12 13.41 1.15
CA LEU A 142 -0.06 13.82 1.91
C LEU A 142 -0.26 12.96 3.16
N MET A 143 -0.12 11.64 3.04
CA MET A 143 -0.18 10.71 4.18
C MET A 143 0.90 11.02 5.22
N ALA A 144 2.12 11.36 4.80
CA ALA A 144 3.20 11.76 5.70
C ALA A 144 2.87 13.04 6.48
N ARG A 145 2.13 13.99 5.90
CA ARG A 145 1.67 15.20 6.60
C ARG A 145 0.54 14.94 7.60
N LEU A 146 -0.23 13.89 7.37
CA LEU A 146 -1.33 13.43 8.24
C LEU A 146 -0.85 12.39 9.25
N ALA A 147 0.43 12.00 9.21
CA ALA A 147 0.97 10.99 10.09
C ALA A 147 0.86 11.46 11.55
N PRO A 148 0.37 10.61 12.46
CA PRO A 148 0.29 10.95 13.86
C PRO A 148 1.69 11.19 14.42
N LYS A 149 1.83 12.27 15.19
CA LYS A 149 3.02 12.58 15.98
C LYS A 149 2.78 12.16 17.42
N ALA A 150 3.85 11.76 18.10
CA ALA A 150 3.81 11.36 19.50
C ALA A 150 4.91 12.08 20.28
N LYS A 151 4.62 12.43 21.53
CA LYS A 151 5.63 12.94 22.47
C LYS A 151 6.19 11.77 23.25
N ALA A 152 7.47 11.46 23.06
CA ALA A 152 8.17 10.44 23.84
C ALA A 152 9.34 11.04 24.63
N LEU A 153 9.64 10.41 25.76
CA LEU A 153 10.74 10.76 26.64
C LEU A 153 11.99 9.97 26.21
N ARG A 154 12.99 10.68 25.65
CA ARG A 154 14.28 10.11 25.24
C ARG A 154 15.43 10.94 25.81
N ASP A 155 16.45 10.26 26.33
CA ASP A 155 17.59 10.88 27.02
C ASP A 155 17.18 11.86 28.14
N GLY A 156 16.08 11.56 28.84
CA GLY A 156 15.51 12.42 29.89
C GLY A 156 14.83 13.70 29.38
N THR A 157 14.65 13.86 28.06
CA THR A 157 13.99 15.02 27.44
C THR A 157 12.75 14.62 26.64
N TRP A 158 11.70 15.43 26.73
CA TRP A 158 10.47 15.21 25.97
C TRP A 158 10.65 15.71 24.54
N ASN A 159 10.65 14.78 23.59
CA ASN A 159 10.80 15.06 22.17
C ASN A 159 9.52 14.66 21.41
N GLU A 160 9.14 15.48 20.43
CA GLU A 160 8.06 15.16 19.52
C GLU A 160 8.64 14.42 18.31
N LEU A 161 8.23 13.17 18.12
CA LEU A 161 8.67 12.30 17.02
C LEU A 161 7.47 11.76 16.24
N ASP A 162 7.74 11.34 15.01
CA ASP A 162 6.74 10.62 14.22
C ASP A 162 6.37 9.32 14.93
N ALA A 163 5.07 9.01 15.02
CA ALA A 163 4.59 7.81 15.70
C ALA A 163 5.22 6.52 15.15
N SER A 164 5.71 6.53 13.90
CA SER A 164 6.40 5.41 13.29
C SER A 164 7.76 5.07 13.89
N LEU A 165 8.39 6.01 14.59
CA LEU A 165 9.69 5.82 15.24
C LEU A 165 9.58 5.30 16.67
N LEU A 166 8.35 5.11 17.17
CA LEU A 166 8.12 4.55 18.50
C LEU A 166 8.52 3.09 18.54
N VAL A 167 9.11 2.69 19.67
CA VAL A 167 9.51 1.31 19.94
C VAL A 167 8.91 0.81 21.25
N PRO A 168 8.76 -0.52 21.42
CA PRO A 168 8.39 -1.10 22.70
C PRO A 168 9.36 -0.65 23.81
N GLY A 169 8.82 -0.16 24.92
CA GLY A 169 9.55 0.42 26.05
C GLY A 169 9.71 1.94 26.04
N ASP A 170 9.31 2.65 24.96
CA ASP A 170 9.27 4.12 24.98
C ASP A 170 8.23 4.61 25.99
N ILE A 171 8.56 5.69 26.71
CA ILE A 171 7.59 6.40 27.55
C ILE A 171 6.99 7.52 26.72
N ILE A 172 5.67 7.55 26.61
CA ILE A 172 4.91 8.55 25.85
C ILE A 172 4.01 9.36 26.78
N SER A 173 3.78 10.62 26.43
CA SER A 173 2.80 11.49 27.10
C SER A 173 1.54 11.55 26.26
N ILE A 174 0.41 11.19 26.86
CA ILE A 174 -0.91 11.21 26.22
C ILE A 174 -1.68 12.41 26.75
N LYS A 175 -2.07 13.33 25.87
CA LYS A 175 -2.87 14.52 26.21
C LYS A 175 -4.29 14.42 25.64
N LEU A 176 -5.16 15.32 26.11
CA LEU A 176 -6.50 15.47 25.57
C LEU A 176 -6.47 15.76 24.06
N GLY A 177 -7.20 14.97 23.29
CA GLY A 177 -7.29 15.07 21.83
C GLY A 177 -6.27 14.23 21.06
N ASP A 178 -5.26 13.66 21.74
CA ASP A 178 -4.26 12.83 21.08
C ASP A 178 -4.84 11.47 20.68
N ILE A 179 -4.38 10.98 19.52
CA ILE A 179 -4.62 9.61 19.07
C ILE A 179 -3.51 8.74 19.65
N ILE A 180 -3.88 7.64 20.29
CA ILE A 180 -2.93 6.69 20.87
C ILE A 180 -2.13 6.03 19.74
N PRO A 181 -0.79 6.20 19.68
CA PRO A 181 0.02 5.81 18.53
C PRO A 181 0.41 4.32 18.51
N ALA A 182 0.38 3.66 19.66
CA ALA A 182 0.75 2.25 19.84
C ALA A 182 0.05 1.71 21.11
N ASP A 183 0.03 0.40 21.28
CA ASP A 183 -0.50 -0.19 22.50
C ASP A 183 0.44 0.15 23.66
N ALA A 184 -0.14 0.69 24.72
CA ALA A 184 0.63 1.24 25.82
C ALA A 184 -0.05 0.94 27.16
N ARG A 185 0.72 1.12 28.23
CA ARG A 185 0.28 0.91 29.58
C ARG A 185 0.42 2.18 30.40
N LEU A 186 -0.68 2.59 31.01
CA LEU A 186 -0.73 3.83 31.79
C LEU A 186 0.17 3.74 33.02
N LEU A 187 1.01 4.75 33.20
CA LEU A 187 1.84 4.95 34.40
C LEU A 187 0.99 5.62 35.50
N GLN A 188 1.66 6.21 36.49
CA GLN A 188 0.98 6.90 37.58
C GLN A 188 0.40 8.24 37.09
N GLY A 189 -0.81 8.57 37.55
CA GLY A 189 -1.48 9.82 37.17
C GLY A 189 -2.99 9.78 37.43
N ASP A 190 -3.69 10.79 36.92
CA ASP A 190 -5.15 10.84 36.98
C ASP A 190 -5.80 9.90 35.95
N PRO A 191 -6.99 9.34 36.23
CA PRO A 191 -7.69 8.50 35.27
C PRO A 191 -7.99 9.26 33.96
N LEU A 192 -7.82 8.59 32.82
CA LEU A 192 -8.15 9.18 31.51
C LEU A 192 -9.39 8.52 30.89
N LYS A 193 -10.11 9.29 30.08
CA LYS A 193 -11.23 8.77 29.28
C LYS A 193 -10.79 8.59 27.84
N ILE A 194 -10.95 7.37 27.35
CA ILE A 194 -10.55 6.98 26.00
C ILE A 194 -11.79 6.61 25.21
N ASP A 195 -11.87 7.15 24.00
CA ASP A 195 -12.82 6.74 22.98
C ASP A 195 -12.23 5.58 22.18
N GLN A 196 -12.84 4.40 22.32
CA GLN A 196 -12.47 3.17 21.62
C GLN A 196 -13.46 2.83 20.50
N SER A 197 -14.32 3.77 20.09
CA SER A 197 -15.34 3.56 19.05
C SER A 197 -14.75 3.04 17.74
N ALA A 198 -13.53 3.45 17.40
CA ALA A 198 -12.83 2.98 16.21
C ALA A 198 -12.46 1.48 16.26
N LEU A 199 -12.29 0.90 17.46
CA LEU A 199 -11.86 -0.49 17.65
C LEU A 199 -13.03 -1.41 18.04
N THR A 200 -13.87 -0.98 18.97
CA THR A 200 -14.94 -1.81 19.53
C THR A 200 -16.32 -1.51 18.94
N GLY A 201 -16.47 -0.34 18.30
CA GLY A 201 -17.77 0.15 17.82
C GLY A 201 -18.64 0.76 18.93
N GLU A 202 -18.17 0.80 20.18
CA GLU A 202 -18.91 1.41 21.29
C GLU A 202 -18.66 2.92 21.35
N SER A 203 -19.73 3.72 21.31
CA SER A 203 -19.61 5.19 21.26
C SER A 203 -19.33 5.85 22.61
N LEU A 204 -19.46 5.13 23.72
CA LEU A 204 -19.26 5.70 25.06
C LEU A 204 -17.78 5.61 25.44
N PRO A 205 -17.13 6.73 25.82
CA PRO A 205 -15.76 6.71 26.29
C PRO A 205 -15.61 5.87 27.56
N VAL A 206 -14.56 5.05 27.60
CA VAL A 206 -14.23 4.19 28.74
C VAL A 206 -13.19 4.89 29.61
N THR A 207 -13.41 4.92 30.92
CA THR A 207 -12.43 5.43 31.89
C THR A 207 -11.37 4.36 32.16
N LYS A 208 -10.10 4.70 31.95
CA LYS A 208 -8.96 3.84 32.28
C LYS A 208 -8.17 4.46 33.43
N HIS A 209 -7.80 3.60 34.38
CA HIS A 209 -7.02 3.96 35.55
C HIS A 209 -5.53 3.65 35.33
N PRO A 210 -4.62 4.26 36.13
CA PRO A 210 -3.21 3.88 36.17
C PRO A 210 -3.01 2.37 36.22
N GLY A 211 -2.05 1.87 35.43
CA GLY A 211 -1.78 0.45 35.28
C GLY A 211 -2.69 -0.28 34.26
N GLY A 212 -3.74 0.37 33.75
CA GLY A 212 -4.57 -0.17 32.68
C GLY A 212 -3.91 -0.09 31.29
N GLY A 213 -4.22 -1.06 30.43
CA GLY A 213 -3.82 -1.05 29.02
C GLY A 213 -4.70 -0.13 28.15
N VAL A 214 -4.05 0.54 27.19
CA VAL A 214 -4.65 1.38 26.15
C VAL A 214 -4.21 0.90 24.78
N TYR A 215 -5.10 1.02 23.80
CA TYR A 215 -4.90 0.44 22.47
C TYR A 215 -4.68 1.50 21.40
N SER A 216 -3.82 1.18 20.43
CA SER A 216 -3.53 1.98 19.25
C SER A 216 -4.81 2.33 18.48
N GLY A 217 -4.90 3.56 17.97
CA GLY A 217 -6.07 4.07 17.22
C GLY A 217 -7.22 4.58 18.08
N SER A 218 -7.15 4.41 19.40
CA SER A 218 -8.09 5.04 20.33
C SER A 218 -7.79 6.53 20.50
N THR A 219 -8.77 7.35 20.89
CA THR A 219 -8.58 8.81 21.07
C THR A 219 -8.78 9.22 22.52
N CYS A 220 -7.88 10.03 23.07
CA CYS A 220 -8.04 10.60 24.41
C CYS A 220 -9.09 11.71 24.40
N LYS A 221 -10.17 11.56 25.18
CA LYS A 221 -11.23 12.58 25.32
C LYS A 221 -11.05 13.45 26.57
N GLN A 222 -10.43 12.92 27.62
CA GLN A 222 -10.25 13.64 28.87
C GLN A 222 -9.03 13.11 29.64
N GLY A 223 -8.26 14.02 30.24
CA GLY A 223 -7.11 13.71 31.09
C GLY A 223 -5.77 13.87 30.38
N GLU A 224 -4.71 13.76 31.16
CA GLU A 224 -3.32 13.69 30.71
C GLU A 224 -2.59 12.70 31.59
N ILE A 225 -1.86 11.77 30.98
CA ILE A 225 -1.15 10.71 31.70
C ILE A 225 0.01 10.19 30.85
N GLU A 226 1.08 9.77 31.53
CA GLU A 226 2.22 9.11 30.89
C GLU A 226 1.94 7.62 30.73
N ALA A 227 2.48 7.01 29.68
CA ALA A 227 2.31 5.59 29.40
C ALA A 227 3.59 4.98 28.84
N VAL A 228 3.82 3.69 29.12
CA VAL A 228 4.90 2.91 28.51
C VAL A 228 4.38 2.10 27.34
N VAL A 229 5.04 2.17 26.19
CA VAL A 229 4.66 1.41 24.99
C VAL A 229 4.96 -0.06 25.20
N ILE A 230 3.96 -0.92 25.02
CA ILE A 230 4.09 -2.38 25.17
C ILE A 230 4.23 -3.08 23.82
N ALA A 231 3.53 -2.60 22.78
CA ALA A 231 3.56 -3.18 21.46
C ALA A 231 3.39 -2.12 20.37
N THR A 232 4.04 -2.35 19.23
CA THR A 232 4.05 -1.45 18.07
C THR A 232 3.67 -2.19 16.78
N GLY A 233 3.23 -1.45 15.77
CA GLY A 233 2.96 -1.94 14.42
C GLY A 233 1.96 -3.09 14.38
N ILE A 234 2.35 -4.17 13.69
CA ILE A 234 1.54 -5.39 13.52
C ILE A 234 1.24 -6.12 14.83
N HIS A 235 2.04 -5.92 15.88
CA HIS A 235 1.87 -6.61 17.15
C HIS A 235 0.80 -5.99 18.05
N THR A 236 0.34 -4.78 17.71
CA THR A 236 -0.78 -4.11 18.41
C THR A 236 -2.09 -4.85 18.18
N PHE A 237 -3.07 -4.65 19.06
CA PHE A 237 -4.43 -5.18 18.90
C PHE A 237 -5.04 -4.72 17.57
N PHE A 238 -4.90 -3.44 17.23
CA PHE A 238 -5.34 -2.88 15.95
C PHE A 238 -4.58 -3.50 14.77
N GLY A 239 -3.26 -3.66 14.87
CA GLY A 239 -2.42 -4.25 13.83
C GLY A 239 -2.75 -5.71 13.54
N LYS A 240 -2.99 -6.51 14.58
CA LYS A 240 -3.45 -7.91 14.45
C LYS A 240 -4.81 -7.99 13.77
N ALA A 241 -5.75 -7.14 14.16
CA ALA A 241 -7.07 -7.05 13.53
C ALA A 241 -6.95 -6.64 12.05
N ALA A 242 -6.13 -5.63 11.75
CA ALA A 242 -5.89 -5.16 10.38
C ALA A 242 -5.27 -6.25 9.50
N HIS A 243 -4.28 -6.99 10.00
CA HIS A 243 -3.65 -8.10 9.28
C HIS A 243 -4.64 -9.24 8.97
N LEU A 244 -5.55 -9.55 9.90
CA LEU A 244 -6.61 -10.54 9.65
C LEU A 244 -7.58 -10.05 8.57
N VAL A 245 -7.94 -8.77 8.55
CA VAL A 245 -8.81 -8.21 7.51
C VAL A 245 -8.12 -8.18 6.15
N GLU A 246 -6.83 -7.85 6.08
CA GLU A 246 -6.05 -7.83 4.83
C GLU A 246 -6.00 -9.20 4.15
N SER A 247 -6.05 -10.29 4.92
CA SER A 247 -6.14 -11.65 4.38
C SER A 247 -7.42 -11.93 3.58
N THR A 248 -8.41 -11.02 3.66
CA THR A 248 -9.65 -11.07 2.89
C THR A 248 -9.48 -10.26 1.60
N THR A 249 -8.98 -10.89 0.54
CA THR A 249 -8.85 -10.28 -0.80
C THR A 249 -10.22 -10.00 -1.43
N HIS A 250 -10.91 -8.96 -0.97
CA HIS A 250 -12.05 -8.40 -1.68
C HIS A 250 -11.53 -7.42 -2.72
N VAL A 251 -11.62 -7.82 -4.00
CA VAL A 251 -11.38 -6.92 -5.13
C VAL A 251 -12.25 -5.67 -4.98
N GLY A 252 -11.61 -4.50 -4.97
CA GLY A 252 -12.27 -3.23 -4.71
C GLY A 252 -13.39 -2.96 -5.72
N HIS A 253 -14.44 -2.24 -5.31
CA HIS A 253 -15.57 -1.92 -6.20
C HIS A 253 -15.11 -1.24 -7.50
N PHE A 254 -14.12 -0.35 -7.42
CA PHE A 254 -13.50 0.29 -8.58
C PHE A 254 -12.88 -0.73 -9.56
N GLN A 255 -12.13 -1.71 -9.05
CA GLN A 255 -11.53 -2.76 -9.87
C GLN A 255 -12.60 -3.63 -10.55
N LYS A 256 -13.72 -3.91 -9.86
CA LYS A 256 -14.85 -4.62 -10.45
C LYS A 256 -15.45 -3.83 -11.62
N VAL A 257 -15.72 -2.54 -11.43
CA VAL A 257 -16.25 -1.66 -12.48
C VAL A 257 -15.30 -1.60 -13.68
N LEU A 258 -14.00 -1.43 -13.42
CA LEU A 258 -12.99 -1.40 -14.47
C LEU A 258 -12.96 -2.70 -15.27
N THR A 259 -13.05 -3.85 -14.58
CA THR A 259 -13.13 -5.17 -15.20
C THR A 259 -14.42 -5.34 -16.00
N SER A 260 -15.55 -4.82 -15.52
CA SER A 260 -16.83 -4.87 -16.25
C SER A 260 -16.78 -4.05 -17.54
N ILE A 261 -16.22 -2.84 -17.52
CA ILE A 261 -16.05 -2.01 -18.72
C ILE A 261 -15.08 -2.69 -19.69
N GLY A 262 -13.96 -3.22 -19.19
CA GLY A 262 -13.01 -3.98 -20.01
C GLY A 262 -13.67 -5.19 -20.68
N ASN A 263 -14.46 -5.96 -19.93
CA ASN A 263 -15.20 -7.11 -20.46
C ASN A 263 -16.24 -6.69 -21.51
N PHE A 264 -16.93 -5.56 -21.31
CA PHE A 264 -17.85 -5.02 -22.32
C PHE A 264 -17.13 -4.69 -23.63
N CYS A 265 -15.96 -4.03 -23.56
CA CYS A 265 -15.15 -3.73 -24.75
C CYS A 265 -14.67 -5.01 -25.45
N ILE A 266 -14.15 -5.98 -24.70
CA ILE A 266 -13.70 -7.27 -25.25
C ILE A 266 -14.85 -8.01 -25.95
N CYS A 267 -16.02 -8.10 -25.31
CA CYS A 267 -17.21 -8.70 -25.91
C CYS A 267 -17.66 -7.96 -27.17
N SER A 268 -17.65 -6.63 -27.17
CA SER A 268 -18.01 -5.84 -28.34
C SER A 268 -17.04 -6.05 -29.51
N ILE A 269 -15.74 -6.14 -29.25
CA ILE A 269 -14.73 -6.45 -30.27
C ILE A 269 -14.94 -7.87 -30.80
N ALA A 270 -15.13 -8.86 -29.93
CA ALA A 270 -15.36 -10.25 -30.34
C ALA A 270 -16.60 -10.41 -31.22
N ILE A 271 -17.70 -9.73 -30.87
CA ILE A 271 -18.92 -9.68 -31.69
C ILE A 271 -18.62 -9.00 -33.03
N GLY A 272 -17.93 -7.85 -33.02
CA GLY A 272 -17.54 -7.13 -34.24
C GLY A 272 -16.70 -7.99 -35.18
N MET A 273 -15.67 -8.67 -34.66
CA MET A 273 -14.82 -9.59 -35.42
C MET A 273 -15.63 -10.74 -36.01
N THR A 274 -16.56 -11.32 -35.23
CA THR A 274 -17.39 -12.44 -35.69
C THR A 274 -18.32 -12.00 -36.82
N ILE A 275 -18.96 -10.84 -36.68
CA ILE A 275 -19.84 -10.26 -37.71
C ILE A 275 -19.03 -9.96 -38.97
N GLU A 276 -17.87 -9.35 -38.83
CA GLU A 276 -17.01 -8.99 -39.96
C GLU A 276 -16.52 -10.23 -40.72
N LEU A 277 -16.10 -11.28 -40.00
CA LEU A 277 -15.76 -12.58 -40.59
C LEU A 277 -16.92 -13.18 -41.38
N ILE A 278 -18.14 -13.18 -40.82
CA ILE A 278 -19.33 -13.71 -41.49
C ILE A 278 -19.66 -12.90 -42.74
N VAL A 279 -19.67 -11.57 -42.66
CA VAL A 279 -20.00 -10.68 -43.78
C VAL A 279 -18.99 -10.84 -44.91
N MET A 280 -17.69 -10.88 -44.59
CA MET A 280 -16.65 -11.04 -45.60
C MET A 280 -16.66 -12.43 -46.25
N ALA A 281 -16.89 -13.49 -45.47
CA ALA A 281 -16.96 -14.85 -45.97
C ALA A 281 -18.21 -15.08 -46.85
N ALA A 282 -19.38 -14.60 -46.40
CA ALA A 282 -20.66 -14.90 -47.05
C ALA A 282 -21.02 -13.96 -48.20
N VAL A 283 -20.68 -12.67 -48.13
CA VAL A 283 -21.16 -11.65 -49.09
C VAL A 283 -20.08 -11.25 -50.08
N GLN A 284 -18.82 -11.22 -49.66
CA GLN A 284 -17.80 -10.44 -50.34
C GLN A 284 -16.66 -11.26 -50.96
N HIS A 285 -16.54 -12.55 -50.61
CA HIS A 285 -15.51 -13.49 -51.10
C HIS A 285 -14.11 -12.86 -51.22
N ARG A 286 -13.76 -12.04 -50.21
CA ARG A 286 -12.52 -11.26 -50.19
C ARG A 286 -11.32 -12.17 -49.90
N PRO A 287 -10.12 -11.79 -50.37
CA PRO A 287 -8.91 -12.52 -50.02
C PRO A 287 -8.68 -12.46 -48.51
N TYR A 288 -8.27 -13.60 -47.93
CA TYR A 288 -8.04 -13.80 -46.50
C TYR A 288 -7.26 -12.67 -45.82
N ARG A 289 -6.32 -12.03 -46.52
CA ARG A 289 -5.50 -10.93 -45.97
C ARG A 289 -6.27 -9.65 -45.66
N GLN A 290 -7.18 -9.23 -46.54
CA GLN A 290 -7.98 -8.02 -46.29
C GLN A 290 -8.89 -8.19 -45.06
N THR A 291 -9.32 -9.42 -44.81
CA THR A 291 -10.06 -9.77 -43.60
C THR A 291 -9.18 -9.65 -42.36
N VAL A 292 -7.94 -10.12 -42.41
CA VAL A 292 -6.99 -10.01 -41.30
C VAL A 292 -6.64 -8.56 -40.98
N ASP A 293 -6.36 -7.73 -41.99
CA ASP A 293 -6.03 -6.31 -41.80
C ASP A 293 -7.16 -5.57 -41.09
N ASN A 294 -8.40 -5.82 -41.50
CA ASN A 294 -9.58 -5.23 -40.87
C ASN A 294 -9.77 -5.70 -39.42
N LEU A 295 -9.57 -6.99 -39.15
CA LEU A 295 -9.62 -7.53 -37.79
C LEU A 295 -8.54 -6.90 -36.91
N LEU A 296 -7.34 -6.68 -37.44
CA LEU A 296 -6.24 -6.04 -36.74
C LEU A 296 -6.57 -4.58 -36.39
N VAL A 297 -7.14 -3.82 -37.33
CA VAL A 297 -7.63 -2.45 -37.09
C VAL A 297 -8.69 -2.42 -36.00
N LEU A 298 -9.63 -3.37 -36.01
CA LEU A 298 -10.68 -3.46 -34.99
C LEU A 298 -10.11 -3.81 -33.61
N LEU A 299 -9.11 -4.71 -33.52
CA LEU A 299 -8.44 -5.02 -32.26
C LEU A 299 -7.69 -3.80 -31.69
N ILE A 300 -6.85 -3.15 -32.51
CA ILE A 300 -6.01 -2.03 -32.06
C ILE A 300 -6.88 -0.83 -31.68
N GLY A 301 -7.88 -0.51 -32.49
CA GLY A 301 -8.78 0.63 -32.25
C GLY A 301 -9.83 0.38 -31.17
N GLY A 302 -10.21 -0.88 -30.93
CA GLY A 302 -11.30 -1.23 -30.01
C GLY A 302 -10.92 -1.25 -28.54
N ILE A 303 -9.63 -1.43 -28.21
CA ILE A 303 -9.18 -1.64 -26.84
C ILE A 303 -8.86 -0.30 -26.16
N PRO A 304 -9.59 0.09 -25.10
CA PRO A 304 -9.34 1.34 -24.39
C PRO A 304 -8.19 1.18 -23.37
N ILE A 305 -6.97 0.95 -23.84
CA ILE A 305 -5.81 0.63 -22.97
C ILE A 305 -5.51 1.77 -21.98
N ALA A 306 -5.75 3.02 -22.36
CA ALA A 306 -5.52 4.20 -21.51
C ALA A 306 -6.56 4.37 -20.40
N MET A 307 -7.73 3.74 -20.49
CA MET A 307 -8.87 4.01 -19.60
C MET A 307 -8.59 3.69 -18.11
N PRO A 308 -8.00 2.52 -17.75
CA PRO A 308 -7.55 2.25 -16.38
C PRO A 308 -6.66 3.35 -15.79
N THR A 309 -5.67 3.79 -16.55
CA THR A 309 -4.69 4.78 -16.12
C THR A 309 -5.33 6.15 -15.93
N VAL A 310 -6.08 6.62 -16.92
CA VAL A 310 -6.75 7.92 -16.86
C VAL A 310 -7.70 8.00 -15.66
N LEU A 311 -8.45 6.93 -15.38
CA LEU A 311 -9.34 6.87 -14.21
C LEU A 311 -8.55 6.88 -12.88
N SER A 312 -7.46 6.11 -12.79
CA SER A 312 -6.58 6.09 -11.60
C SER A 312 -6.02 7.47 -11.29
N VAL A 313 -5.47 8.14 -12.31
CA VAL A 313 -4.90 9.49 -12.21
C VAL A 313 -5.97 10.51 -11.83
N THR A 314 -7.14 10.45 -12.45
CA THR A 314 -8.26 11.36 -12.14
C THR A 314 -8.70 11.20 -10.69
N MET A 315 -8.75 9.97 -10.17
CA MET A 315 -9.07 9.71 -8.77
C MET A 315 -7.98 10.24 -7.83
N ALA A 316 -6.70 10.05 -8.17
CA ALA A 316 -5.59 10.58 -7.37
C ALA A 316 -5.62 12.12 -7.29
N ILE A 317 -5.84 12.79 -8.42
CA ILE A 317 -5.98 14.25 -8.49
C ILE A 317 -7.24 14.71 -7.73
N GLY A 318 -8.35 13.98 -7.87
CA GLY A 318 -9.60 14.26 -7.17
C GLY A 318 -9.44 14.19 -5.66
N SER A 319 -8.82 13.11 -5.16
CA SER A 319 -8.49 12.95 -3.74
C SER A 319 -7.55 14.05 -3.24
N HIS A 320 -6.56 14.45 -4.03
CA HIS A 320 -5.67 15.56 -3.68
C HIS A 320 -6.43 16.90 -3.54
N LYS A 321 -7.35 17.20 -4.47
CA LYS A 321 -8.21 18.39 -4.38
C LYS A 321 -9.14 18.36 -3.18
N LEU A 322 -9.76 17.20 -2.90
CA LEU A 322 -10.63 17.03 -1.74
C LEU A 322 -9.85 17.21 -0.43
N ALA A 323 -8.65 16.64 -0.33
CA ALA A 323 -7.80 16.81 0.85
C ALA A 323 -7.44 18.28 1.10
N GLN A 324 -7.14 19.05 0.06
CA GLN A 324 -6.89 20.49 0.17
C GLN A 324 -8.15 21.26 0.61
N GLN A 325 -9.34 20.89 0.14
CA GLN A 325 -10.59 21.54 0.51
C GLN A 325 -11.03 21.24 1.95
N VAL A 326 -10.81 20.00 2.42
CA VAL A 326 -11.15 19.60 3.80
C VAL A 326 -10.19 20.24 4.82
N LEU A 327 -8.95 20.54 4.42
CA LEU A 327 -7.97 21.21 5.30
C LEU A 327 -8.17 22.73 5.45
N LEU A 328 -9.03 23.36 4.65
CA LEU A 328 -9.38 24.76 4.85
C LEU A 328 -10.39 24.86 6.01
N PRO A 329 -10.10 25.63 7.08
CA PRO A 329 -11.09 25.85 8.12
C PRO A 329 -12.34 26.46 7.48
N ARG A 330 -13.47 25.76 7.63
CA ARG A 330 -14.78 26.37 7.38
C ARG A 330 -14.92 27.51 8.38
N GLU A 331 -14.94 28.75 7.88
CA GLU A 331 -15.44 29.90 8.65
C GLU A 331 -16.88 29.68 9.09
#